data_AF-A0AAF1JWP9-F1
#
_entry.id   AF-A0AAF1JWP9-F1
#
_cell.length_a   1.000
_cell.length_b   1.000
_cell.length_c   1.000
_cell.angle_alpha   90.00
_cell.angle_beta   90.00
_cell.angle_gamma   90.00
#
_symmetry.space_group_name_H-M   'P 1'
#
loop_
_entity.id
_entity.type
_entity.pdbx_description
1 polymer ?
#
loop_
_entity_poly.entity_id
_entity_poly.type
_entity_poly.pdbx_seq_one_letter_code
_entity_poly.pdbx_strand_id
1 'polypeptide(L)'
;MKAYRGFESHPIRQSNLLLEEFYSRPITPSELGPVHVGWSRRGFDTRCGDAARLLARSTQRLREGDIILLHDGGAARDARGEPVCLAVLEALLPMLAARGLACIRLERDALPRAPARQQPR
;
A
#
# COMPACT_ATOMS: atom_id res chain seq x y z
N MET A 1 -13.52 -12.11 -5.42
CA MET A 1 -13.37 -13.57 -5.59
C MET A 1 -12.48 -13.78 -6.80
N LYS A 2 -11.23 -14.20 -6.61
CA LYS A 2 -10.30 -14.52 -7.71
C LYS A 2 -9.62 -15.84 -7.40
N ALA A 3 -9.88 -16.83 -8.26
CA ALA A 3 -9.22 -18.13 -8.26
C ALA A 3 -7.88 -18.01 -8.99
N TYR A 4 -6.86 -18.71 -8.49
CA TYR A 4 -5.63 -18.97 -9.25
C TYR A 4 -5.54 -20.47 -9.53
N ARG A 5 -5.25 -20.81 -10.79
CA ARG A 5 -5.04 -22.15 -11.33
C ARG A 5 -3.55 -22.31 -11.62
N GLY A 6 -2.97 -23.42 -11.14
CA GLY A 6 -1.85 -24.15 -11.75
C GLY A 6 -0.46 -23.51 -11.68
N PHE A 7 0.42 -24.11 -10.87
CA PHE A 7 1.83 -24.18 -11.22
C PHE A 7 2.29 -25.64 -11.06
N GLU A 8 2.70 -26.23 -12.16
CA GLU A 8 3.15 -27.62 -12.27
C GLU A 8 4.52 -27.81 -11.61
N SER A 9 4.68 -28.99 -11.03
CA SER A 9 5.85 -29.51 -10.33
C SER A 9 7.05 -29.73 -11.24
N HIS A 10 8.24 -29.33 -10.79
CA HIS A 10 9.51 -29.95 -11.16
C HIS A 10 10.26 -30.37 -9.87
N PRO A 11 10.92 -31.55 -9.86
CA PRO A 11 11.29 -32.24 -8.63
C PRO A 11 12.56 -31.65 -8.03
N ILE A 12 12.46 -31.09 -6.82
CA ILE A 12 13.64 -30.81 -6.00
C ILE A 12 14.01 -32.10 -5.28
N ARG A 13 15.22 -32.58 -5.56
CA ARG A 13 15.88 -33.70 -4.88
C ARG A 13 15.68 -33.61 -3.37
N GLN A 14 15.11 -34.66 -2.77
CA GLN A 14 15.09 -34.83 -1.33
C GLN A 14 16.51 -35.06 -0.84
N SER A 15 17.14 -34.05 -0.24
CA SER A 15 18.20 -34.26 0.74
C SER A 15 17.53 -34.33 2.11
N ASN A 16 17.60 -35.50 2.74
CA ASN A 16 17.20 -35.71 4.14
C ASN A 16 17.99 -34.77 5.05
N LEU A 17 17.41 -33.61 5.34
CA LEU A 17 17.73 -32.79 6.50
C LEU A 17 16.46 -32.74 7.35
N LEU A 18 16.61 -33.09 8.61
CA LEU A 18 15.54 -33.35 9.57
C LEU A 18 14.59 -32.14 9.68
N LEU A 19 13.28 -32.40 9.55
CA LEU A 19 12.19 -31.42 9.56
C LEU A 19 12.04 -30.62 10.87
N GLU A 20 12.79 -30.97 11.92
CA GLU A 20 12.71 -30.33 13.25
C GLU A 20 13.56 -29.04 13.36
N GLU A 21 14.57 -28.83 12.51
CA GLU A 21 15.46 -27.65 12.62
C GLU A 21 14.85 -26.36 12.04
N PHE A 22 13.78 -26.44 11.25
CA PHE A 22 13.18 -25.27 10.60
C PHE A 22 12.22 -24.47 11.48
N TYR A 23 11.72 -25.02 12.58
CA TYR A 23 10.66 -24.36 13.38
C TYR A 23 11.15 -23.48 14.54
N SER A 24 12.46 -23.47 14.85
CA SER A 24 12.99 -22.75 16.03
C SER A 24 13.95 -21.60 15.73
N ARG A 25 14.08 -21.15 14.48
CA ARG A 25 14.86 -19.94 14.17
C ARG A 25 13.94 -18.72 14.20
N PRO A 26 14.23 -17.69 15.04
CA PRO A 26 13.55 -16.42 14.90
C PRO A 26 13.86 -15.86 13.52
N ILE A 27 12.85 -15.79 12.66
CA ILE A 27 12.96 -15.13 11.36
C ILE A 27 13.36 -13.69 11.64
N THR A 28 14.57 -13.33 11.24
CA THR A 28 15.04 -11.96 11.37
C THR A 28 14.43 -11.16 10.23
N PRO A 29 13.93 -9.93 10.41
CA PRO A 29 13.31 -9.17 9.32
C PRO A 29 14.22 -8.80 8.15
N SER A 30 15.53 -9.10 8.22
CA SER A 30 16.40 -9.14 7.04
C SER A 30 16.12 -10.31 6.08
N GLU A 31 15.35 -11.32 6.49
CA GLU A 31 14.90 -12.47 5.67
C GLU A 31 13.52 -12.25 5.04
N LEU A 32 12.79 -11.22 5.49
CA LEU A 32 11.53 -10.81 4.90
C LEU A 32 11.88 -9.82 3.77
N GLY A 33 11.68 -10.24 2.53
CA GLY A 33 11.84 -9.38 1.35
C GLY A 33 10.95 -8.12 1.40
N PRO A 34 10.88 -7.34 0.31
CA PRO A 34 10.13 -6.08 0.28
C PRO A 34 8.68 -6.26 0.76
N VAL A 35 8.21 -5.36 1.63
CA VAL A 35 6.83 -5.35 2.10
C VAL A 35 5.92 -4.86 0.96
N HIS A 36 4.91 -5.65 0.62
CA HIS A 36 3.90 -5.26 -0.36
C HIS A 36 2.73 -4.55 0.33
N VAL A 37 2.45 -3.33 -0.11
CA VAL A 37 1.34 -2.51 0.41
C VAL A 37 0.36 -2.22 -0.72
N GLY A 38 -0.91 -2.57 -0.50
CA GLY A 38 -2.02 -2.23 -1.39
C GLY A 38 -2.75 -0.95 -0.94
N TRP A 39 -3.85 -0.61 -1.63
CA TRP A 39 -4.72 0.51 -1.27
C TRP A 39 -6.14 0.02 -0.95
N SER A 40 -6.83 0.72 -0.04
CA SER A 40 -8.22 0.44 0.31
C SER A 40 -9.21 1.40 -0.37
N ARG A 41 -8.73 2.57 -0.84
CA ARG A 41 -9.53 3.59 -1.52
C ARG A 41 -8.96 3.94 -2.89
N ARG A 42 -9.83 4.06 -3.89
CA ARG A 42 -9.45 4.40 -5.26
C ARG A 42 -10.46 5.38 -5.89
N GLY A 43 -9.99 6.58 -6.19
CA GLY A 43 -10.78 7.64 -6.85
C GLY A 43 -10.84 7.55 -8.38
N PHE A 44 -9.95 6.75 -8.99
CA PHE A 44 -9.74 6.65 -10.45
C PHE A 44 -9.23 7.95 -11.08
N ASP A 45 -8.26 8.56 -10.43
CA ASP A 45 -7.61 9.82 -10.79
C ASP A 45 -6.90 9.80 -12.16
N THR A 46 -6.51 8.64 -12.67
CA THR A 46 -5.97 8.51 -14.05
C THR A 46 -7.04 8.53 -15.15
N ARG A 47 -8.33 8.52 -14.79
CA ARG A 47 -9.47 8.47 -15.73
C ARG A 47 -10.53 9.54 -15.50
N CYS A 48 -10.56 10.16 -14.32
CA CYS A 48 -11.59 11.12 -13.92
C CYS A 48 -10.97 12.50 -13.78
N GLY A 49 -11.18 13.40 -14.75
CA GLY A 49 -10.79 14.82 -14.66
C GLY A 49 -11.69 15.68 -13.76
N ASP A 50 -12.67 15.05 -13.09
CA ASP A 50 -13.57 15.72 -12.15
C ASP A 50 -13.10 15.45 -10.70
N ALA A 51 -12.55 16.48 -10.07
CA ALA A 51 -12.02 16.43 -8.71
C ALA A 51 -13.09 16.11 -7.68
N ALA A 52 -14.31 16.65 -7.81
CA ALA A 52 -15.39 16.42 -6.86
C ALA A 52 -15.85 14.96 -6.89
N ARG A 53 -16.00 14.39 -8.10
CA ARG A 53 -16.39 12.99 -8.27
C ARG A 53 -15.32 12.02 -7.76
N LEU A 54 -14.05 12.33 -8.02
CA LEU A 54 -12.90 11.57 -7.52
C LEU A 54 -12.86 11.61 -5.99
N LEU A 55 -12.97 12.80 -5.40
CA LEU A 55 -12.96 13.01 -3.95
C LEU A 55 -14.12 12.24 -3.27
N ALA A 56 -15.33 12.31 -3.83
CA ALA A 56 -16.48 11.58 -3.30
C ALA A 56 -16.24 10.06 -3.25
N ARG A 57 -15.63 9.50 -4.31
CA ARG A 57 -15.27 8.06 -4.35
C ARG A 57 -14.17 7.72 -3.35
N SER A 58 -13.13 8.54 -3.27
CA SER A 58 -11.99 8.32 -2.37
C SER A 58 -12.39 8.40 -0.90
N THR A 59 -13.41 9.21 -0.56
CA THR A 59 -13.82 9.50 0.82
C THR A 59 -15.07 8.76 1.27
N GLN A 60 -15.69 7.99 0.37
CA GLN A 60 -16.87 7.18 0.70
C GLN A 60 -16.52 6.13 1.77
N ARG A 61 -17.16 6.25 2.94
CA ARG A 61 -16.93 5.39 4.12
C ARG A 61 -15.45 5.35 4.56
N LEU A 62 -14.74 6.48 4.40
CA LEU A 62 -13.36 6.61 4.83
C LEU A 62 -13.25 6.44 6.35
N ARG A 63 -12.23 5.70 6.78
CA ARG A 63 -11.92 5.46 8.19
C ARG A 63 -10.41 5.47 8.43
N GLU A 64 -10.02 5.47 9.70
CA GLU A 64 -8.64 5.28 10.12
C GLU A 64 -8.01 4.03 9.47
N GLY A 65 -6.74 4.13 9.11
CA GLY A 65 -5.98 3.05 8.46
C GLY A 65 -6.25 2.86 6.97
N ASP A 66 -7.17 3.63 6.37
CA ASP A 66 -7.36 3.59 4.92
C ASP A 66 -6.16 4.16 4.16
N ILE A 67 -5.84 3.52 3.02
CA ILE A 67 -4.79 3.95 2.11
C ILE A 67 -5.46 4.44 0.82
N ILE A 68 -5.29 5.73 0.52
CA ILE A 68 -5.82 6.37 -0.68
C ILE A 68 -4.74 6.35 -1.77
N LEU A 69 -5.08 5.75 -2.92
CA LEU A 69 -4.21 5.78 -4.10
C LEU A 69 -4.46 7.05 -4.92
N LEU A 70 -3.41 7.82 -5.16
CA LEU A 70 -3.32 8.92 -6.12
C LEU A 70 -2.05 8.76 -6.95
N HIS A 71 -2.09 9.22 -8.19
CA HIS A 71 -0.99 9.23 -9.13
C HIS A 71 -0.59 10.68 -9.41
N ASP A 72 0.72 10.92 -9.42
CA ASP A 72 1.31 12.14 -9.96
C ASP A 72 1.51 11.99 -11.48
N GLY A 73 2.17 10.89 -11.88
CA GLY A 73 2.31 10.50 -13.29
C GLY A 73 1.02 9.93 -13.89
N GLY A 74 0.53 10.54 -14.97
CA GLY A 74 -0.63 10.05 -15.72
C GLY A 74 -1.99 10.33 -15.07
N ALA A 75 -2.04 11.24 -14.09
CA ALA A 75 -3.29 11.80 -13.61
C ALA A 75 -4.10 12.38 -14.79
N ALA A 76 -5.41 12.19 -14.76
CA ALA A 76 -6.31 12.87 -15.67
C ALA A 76 -6.21 14.37 -15.45
N ARG A 77 -6.46 15.12 -16.50
CA ARG A 77 -6.50 16.58 -16.46
C ARG A 77 -7.96 17.05 -16.36
N ASP A 78 -8.17 18.13 -15.63
CA ASP A 78 -9.47 18.78 -15.53
C ASP A 78 -9.80 19.59 -16.80
N ALA A 79 -10.93 20.30 -16.78
CA ALA A 79 -11.35 21.15 -17.90
C ALA A 79 -10.39 22.32 -18.20
N ARG A 80 -9.50 22.67 -17.26
CA ARG A 80 -8.47 23.70 -17.42
C ARG A 80 -7.13 23.11 -17.87
N GLY A 81 -7.05 21.79 -18.00
CA GLY A 81 -5.82 21.09 -18.37
C GLY A 81 -4.91 20.81 -17.17
N GLU A 82 -5.34 21.04 -15.93
CA GLU A 82 -4.51 20.81 -14.74
C GLU A 82 -4.64 19.39 -14.20
N PRO A 83 -3.59 18.78 -13.63
CA PRO A 83 -3.69 17.47 -13.00
C PRO A 83 -4.76 17.46 -11.89
N VAL A 84 -5.77 16.61 -12.05
CA VAL A 84 -6.92 16.54 -11.14
C VAL A 84 -6.52 16.21 -9.69
N CYS A 85 -5.39 15.51 -9.50
CA CYS A 85 -4.90 15.11 -8.19
C CYS A 85 -4.53 16.31 -7.30
N LEU A 86 -4.10 17.44 -7.87
CA LEU A 86 -3.77 18.65 -7.11
C LEU A 86 -5.03 19.27 -6.50
N ALA A 87 -6.06 19.50 -7.32
CA ALA A 87 -7.35 19.99 -6.84
C ALA A 87 -8.00 19.05 -5.80
N VAL A 88 -7.79 17.74 -5.94
CA VAL A 88 -8.23 16.76 -4.93
C VAL A 88 -7.46 16.91 -3.64
N LEU A 89 -6.13 17.06 -3.67
CA LEU A 89 -5.31 17.20 -2.48
C LEU A 89 -5.68 18.47 -1.69
N GLU A 90 -5.92 19.58 -2.39
CA GLU A 90 -6.37 20.85 -1.80
C GLU A 90 -7.68 20.70 -1.00
N ALA A 91 -8.61 19.88 -1.49
CA ALA A 91 -9.88 19.63 -0.79
C ALA A 91 -9.79 18.48 0.23
N LEU A 92 -8.97 17.45 -0.04
CA LEU A 92 -8.88 16.25 0.77
C LEU A 92 -8.19 16.52 2.11
N LEU A 93 -7.05 17.21 2.13
CA LEU A 93 -6.26 17.39 3.35
C LEU A 93 -7.04 18.15 4.45
N PRO A 94 -7.74 19.26 4.16
CA PRO A 94 -8.58 19.93 5.16
C PRO A 94 -9.76 19.05 5.62
N MET A 95 -10.37 18.28 4.71
CA MET A 95 -11.44 17.36 5.06
C MET A 95 -10.98 16.28 6.04
N LEU A 96 -9.79 15.71 5.83
CA LEU A 96 -9.19 14.73 6.74
C LEU A 96 -8.95 15.36 8.12
N ALA A 97 -8.34 16.54 8.15
CA ALA A 97 -8.08 17.26 9.39
C ALA A 97 -9.37 17.58 10.17
N ALA A 98 -10.42 18.04 9.47
CA ALA A 98 -11.74 18.30 10.07
C ALA A 98 -12.42 17.03 10.64
N ARG A 99 -12.03 15.85 10.16
CA ARG A 99 -12.48 14.54 10.68
C ARG A 99 -11.54 13.94 11.73
N GLY A 100 -10.51 14.67 12.15
CA GLY A 100 -9.50 14.18 13.09
C GLY A 100 -8.58 13.11 12.52
N LEU A 101 -8.47 13.00 11.19
CA LEU A 101 -7.60 12.04 10.50
C LEU A 101 -6.32 12.74 10.02
N ALA A 102 -5.19 12.04 10.14
CA ALA A 102 -3.90 12.52 9.68
C ALA A 102 -3.32 11.59 8.58
N CYS A 103 -2.63 12.19 7.61
CA CYS A 103 -1.80 11.45 6.67
C CYS A 103 -0.45 11.17 7.33
N ILE A 104 -0.05 9.89 7.37
CA ILE A 104 1.21 9.45 7.97
C ILE A 104 2.09 8.75 6.92
N ARG A 105 3.38 8.59 7.20
CA ARG A 105 4.27 7.86 6.29
C ARG A 105 4.15 6.36 6.53
N LEU A 106 3.88 5.58 5.49
CA LEU A 106 3.68 4.14 5.60
C LEU A 106 4.89 3.46 6.27
N GLU A 107 6.10 3.75 5.79
CA GLU A 107 7.35 3.16 6.23
C GLU A 107 7.77 3.55 7.66
N ARG A 108 7.34 4.72 8.13
CA ARG A 108 7.74 5.23 9.45
C ARG A 108 6.73 4.88 10.53
N ASP A 109 5.45 5.02 10.19
CA ASP A 109 4.38 5.19 11.16
C ASP A 109 3.33 4.08 11.09
N ALA A 110 3.18 3.39 9.95
CA ALA A 110 2.15 2.37 9.76
C ALA A 110 2.69 0.93 9.69
N LEU A 111 3.90 0.74 9.16
CA LEU A 111 4.51 -0.57 9.01
C LEU A 111 5.32 -0.97 10.26
N PRO A 112 5.36 -2.28 10.61
CA PRO A 112 6.25 -2.77 11.66
C PRO A 112 7.71 -2.41 11.34
N ARG A 113 8.43 -1.85 12.32
CA ARG A 113 9.87 -1.64 12.16
C ARG A 113 10.59 -2.98 12.15
N ALA A 114 11.47 -3.17 11.17
CA ALA A 114 12.48 -4.20 11.29
C ALA A 114 13.31 -3.94 12.58
N PRO A 115 13.63 -4.96 13.39
CA PRO A 115 14.54 -4.83 14.51
C PRO A 115 15.88 -4.33 13.97
N ALA A 116 16.52 -3.46 14.76
CA ALA A 116 17.81 -2.91 14.41
C ALA A 116 18.79 -4.03 14.08
N ARG A 117 19.52 -3.90 12.96
CA ARG A 117 20.66 -4.78 12.67
C ARG A 117 21.60 -4.71 13.86
N GLN A 118 21.77 -5.84 14.57
CA GLN A 118 22.88 -5.98 15.49
C GLN A 118 24.15 -5.94 14.64
N GLN A 119 24.98 -4.92 14.84
CA GLN A 119 26.30 -4.87 14.22
C GLN A 119 27.15 -5.99 14.80
N PRO A 120 27.75 -6.87 13.98
CA PRO A 120 28.71 -7.83 14.48
C PRO A 120 29.88 -7.06 15.12
N ARG A 121 30.26 -7.49 16.33
CA ARG A 121 31.42 -6.99 17.07
C ARG A 121 32.72 -7.28 16.34
#